data_AF-A0A101X7H2-F1
#
_entry.id   AF-A0A101X7H2-F1
#
_cell.length_a   1.000
_cell.length_b   1.000
_cell.length_c   1.000
_cell.angle_alpha   90.00
_cell.angle_beta   90.00
_cell.angle_gamma   90.00
#
_symmetry.space_group_name_H-M   'P 1'
#
loop_
_entity.id
_entity.type
_entity.pdbx_description
1 polymer ?
#
loop_
_entity_poly.entity_id
_entity_poly.type
_entity_poly.pdbx_seq_one_letter_code
_entity_poly.pdbx_strand_id
1 'polypeptide(L)'
;MVAVSFTDTSLLNEIDEDVVIRFPIRPHTFKRGKVRLMSVDAFEKALDPGRLSILKLIAFGVSRPPVIRQKLKLPKSTLYKHISVLTRYGWIERGEFGLVFSAPVYLVYEVEDGGPGSLSIRLVNGKGAFVDEKTGFIIINGVRPIPNCLKCPMLKQCTQHVKLLANTFNVTLRSGTPAEAYIEVLTWVTSKNLAKILNSIYLDLSLR
;
A
#
# COMPACT_ATOMS: atom_id res chain seq x y z
N MET A 1 -27.51 -28.96 -59.24
CA MET A 1 -26.19 -29.02 -58.58
C MET A 1 -25.77 -27.61 -58.24
N VAL A 2 -25.56 -27.39 -56.93
CA VAL A 2 -24.90 -26.29 -56.21
C VAL A 2 -25.27 -24.86 -56.60
N ALA A 3 -26.24 -24.33 -55.86
CA ALA A 3 -26.41 -22.89 -55.63
C ALA A 3 -25.25 -22.38 -54.76
N VAL A 4 -24.52 -21.38 -55.25
CA VAL A 4 -23.52 -20.67 -54.45
C VAL A 4 -24.26 -19.60 -53.66
N SER A 5 -24.44 -19.89 -52.38
CA SER A 5 -25.03 -19.02 -51.38
C SER A 5 -24.16 -17.77 -51.17
N PHE A 6 -24.82 -16.61 -51.20
CA PHE A 6 -24.34 -15.38 -50.59
C PHE A 6 -24.19 -15.61 -49.09
N THR A 7 -22.98 -15.93 -48.64
CA THR A 7 -22.61 -15.82 -47.23
C THR A 7 -21.96 -14.46 -47.01
N ASP A 8 -22.84 -13.50 -46.77
CA ASP A 8 -22.78 -12.57 -45.64
C ASP A 8 -21.39 -12.05 -45.23
N THR A 9 -20.95 -10.96 -45.88
CA THR A 9 -19.76 -10.17 -45.49
C THR A 9 -20.01 -9.28 -44.26
N SER A 10 -20.95 -9.62 -43.39
CA SER A 10 -21.29 -8.82 -42.20
C SER A 10 -20.66 -9.29 -40.88
N LEU A 11 -19.78 -10.29 -40.90
CA LEU A 11 -19.11 -10.85 -39.70
C LEU A 11 -17.63 -10.45 -39.53
N LEU A 12 -17.23 -9.26 -39.98
CA LEU A 12 -15.93 -8.67 -39.64
C LEU A 12 -16.05 -7.33 -38.90
N ASN A 13 -17.18 -7.12 -38.20
CA ASN A 13 -17.28 -6.13 -37.14
C ASN A 13 -17.03 -6.83 -35.80
N GLU A 14 -15.76 -6.91 -35.42
CA GLU A 14 -15.24 -6.87 -34.06
C GLU A 14 -13.75 -7.22 -34.18
N ILE A 15 -12.98 -6.27 -34.73
CA ILE A 15 -11.55 -6.27 -34.43
C ILE A 15 -11.48 -5.87 -32.96
N ASP A 16 -11.20 -6.86 -32.11
CA ASP A 16 -10.77 -6.73 -30.72
C ASP A 16 -9.89 -5.49 -30.55
N GLU A 17 -10.50 -4.40 -30.10
CA GLU A 17 -9.77 -3.34 -29.43
C GLU A 17 -9.66 -3.71 -27.95
N ASP A 18 -8.94 -4.79 -27.67
CA ASP A 18 -8.21 -4.91 -26.40
C ASP A 18 -7.14 -3.81 -26.41
N VAL A 19 -7.56 -2.59 -26.06
CA VAL A 19 -6.65 -1.46 -25.88
C VAL A 19 -5.84 -1.71 -24.61
N VAL A 20 -4.72 -2.41 -24.78
CA VAL A 20 -3.67 -2.57 -23.78
C VAL A 20 -3.02 -1.19 -23.58
N ILE A 21 -3.46 -0.45 -22.56
CA ILE A 21 -2.83 0.81 -22.19
C ILE A 21 -1.48 0.53 -21.50
N ARG A 22 -0.38 0.91 -22.16
CA ARG A 22 1.00 0.86 -21.64
C ARG A 22 1.32 2.16 -20.90
N PHE A 23 1.66 2.10 -19.61
CA PHE A 23 2.04 3.28 -18.82
C PHE A 23 3.54 3.28 -18.47
N PRO A 24 4.32 4.32 -18.86
CA PRO A 24 5.71 4.46 -18.45
C PRO A 24 5.84 5.00 -17.02
N ILE A 25 6.65 4.34 -16.20
CA ILE A 25 6.94 4.71 -14.81
C ILE A 25 8.22 5.53 -14.73
N ARG A 26 8.13 6.83 -14.38
CA ARG A 26 9.20 7.63 -13.74
C ARG A 26 8.60 8.72 -12.85
N PRO A 27 9.30 9.06 -11.74
CA PRO A 27 8.71 9.67 -10.56
C PRO A 27 8.35 11.12 -10.86
N HIS A 28 7.31 11.72 -10.26
CA HIS A 28 7.39 13.08 -9.68
C HIS A 28 6.17 13.33 -8.76
N THR A 29 6.47 13.59 -7.49
CA THR A 29 5.69 14.34 -6.49
C THR A 29 4.30 13.85 -6.06
N PHE A 30 4.23 13.40 -4.80
CA PHE A 30 3.24 13.94 -3.87
C PHE A 30 3.99 14.28 -2.57
N LYS A 31 4.14 15.58 -2.31
CA LYS A 31 4.44 16.10 -0.97
C LYS A 31 3.13 15.93 -0.17
N ARG A 32 3.16 15.19 0.95
CA ARG A 32 2.02 14.88 1.86
C ARG A 32 0.79 14.23 1.20
N GLY A 33 0.68 12.89 1.19
CA GLY A 33 -0.54 12.17 0.76
C GLY A 33 -0.40 11.07 -0.30
N LYS A 34 0.80 10.52 -0.56
CA LYS A 34 0.93 9.33 -1.43
C LYS A 34 0.25 8.12 -0.77
N VAL A 35 -0.69 7.52 -1.47
CA VAL A 35 -1.19 6.18 -1.16
C VAL A 35 -0.48 5.21 -2.09
N ARG A 36 0.13 4.15 -1.54
CA ARG A 36 0.71 3.06 -2.32
C ARG A 36 -0.18 1.84 -2.24
N LEU A 37 -0.57 1.33 -3.40
CA LEU A 37 -1.17 0.01 -3.52
C LEU A 37 -0.07 -1.04 -3.51
N MET A 38 -0.30 -2.13 -2.79
CA MET A 38 0.65 -3.21 -2.64
C MET A 38 -0.08 -4.54 -2.63
N SER A 39 0.46 -5.55 -3.32
CA SER A 39 -0.13 -6.89 -3.28
C SER A 39 -0.08 -7.47 -1.86
N VAL A 40 -0.99 -8.39 -1.54
CA VAL A 40 -0.96 -9.12 -0.26
C VAL A 40 0.41 -9.75 -0.01
N ASP A 41 1.00 -10.41 -1.01
CA ASP A 41 2.32 -11.04 -0.87
C ASP A 41 3.41 -10.03 -0.49
N ALA A 42 3.47 -8.90 -1.20
CA ALA A 42 4.43 -7.84 -0.94
C ALA A 42 4.24 -7.22 0.46
N PHE A 43 2.99 -7.08 0.91
CA PHE A 43 2.67 -6.59 2.24
C PHE A 43 3.17 -7.55 3.32
N GLU A 44 2.89 -8.84 3.16
CA GLU A 44 3.27 -9.87 4.12
C GLU A 44 4.78 -10.05 4.21
N LYS A 45 5.54 -9.76 3.14
CA LYS A 45 7.00 -9.75 3.21
C LYS A 45 7.54 -8.76 4.23
N ALA A 46 6.84 -7.70 4.64
CA ALA A 46 7.34 -6.80 5.68
C ALA A 46 7.15 -7.32 7.11
N LEU A 47 6.28 -8.30 7.34
CA LEU A 47 5.85 -8.72 8.68
C LEU A 47 6.89 -9.57 9.45
N ASP A 48 8.03 -9.85 8.82
CA ASP A 48 9.19 -10.44 9.49
C ASP A 48 9.69 -9.53 10.64
N PRO A 49 9.96 -10.04 11.84
CA PRO A 49 10.35 -9.22 13.00
C PRO A 49 11.60 -8.35 12.76
N GLY A 50 12.56 -8.85 11.99
CA GLY A 50 13.77 -8.11 11.62
C GLY A 50 13.44 -6.92 10.70
N ARG A 51 12.58 -7.15 9.70
CA ARG A 51 12.08 -6.11 8.80
C ARG A 51 11.24 -5.07 9.52
N LEU A 52 10.33 -5.49 10.39
CA LEU A 52 9.53 -4.57 11.23
C LEU A 52 10.42 -3.68 12.11
N SER A 53 11.48 -4.24 12.68
CA SER A 53 12.45 -3.49 13.48
C SER A 53 13.20 -2.45 12.65
N ILE A 54 13.56 -2.78 11.41
CA ILE A 54 14.18 -1.85 10.46
C ILE A 54 13.20 -0.73 10.08
N LEU A 55 11.97 -1.08 9.68
CA LEU A 55 10.94 -0.11 9.31
C LEU A 55 10.62 0.86 10.46
N LYS A 56 10.54 0.36 11.70
CA LYS A 56 10.37 1.18 12.90
C LYS A 56 11.50 2.20 13.05
N LEU A 57 12.75 1.79 12.87
CA LEU A 57 13.89 2.70 12.95
C LEU A 57 13.85 3.78 11.86
N ILE A 58 13.50 3.40 10.63
CA ILE A 58 13.32 4.34 9.51
C ILE A 58 12.21 5.34 9.82
N ALA A 59 11.10 4.89 10.43
CA ALA A 59 9.97 5.76 10.78
C ALA A 59 10.34 6.85 11.77
N PHE A 60 11.28 6.56 12.66
CA PHE A 60 11.86 7.52 13.61
C PHE A 60 13.09 8.26 13.05
N GLY A 61 13.29 8.27 11.72
CA GLY A 61 14.34 9.03 11.05
C GLY A 61 15.71 8.37 11.03
N VAL A 62 15.85 7.13 11.54
CA VAL A 62 17.11 6.38 11.42
C VAL A 62 17.19 5.72 10.04
N SER A 63 17.66 6.49 9.07
CA SER A 63 17.64 6.14 7.64
C SER A 63 18.92 5.47 7.13
N ARG A 64 20.04 5.58 7.85
CA ARG A 64 21.36 5.11 7.37
C ARG A 64 21.61 3.64 7.75
N PRO A 65 21.87 2.74 6.78
CA PRO A 65 22.11 1.32 7.06
C PRO A 65 23.19 1.03 8.12
N PRO A 66 24.34 1.73 8.16
CA PRO A 66 25.33 1.50 9.22
C PRO A 66 24.80 1.77 10.64
N VAL A 67 23.95 2.78 10.80
CA VAL A 67 23.34 3.16 12.09
C VAL A 67 22.25 2.17 12.48
N ILE A 68 21.43 1.75 11.52
CA ILE A 68 20.43 0.69 11.71
C ILE A 68 21.12 -0.59 12.18
N ARG A 69 22.22 -0.98 11.53
CA ARG A 69 23.02 -2.15 11.90
C ARG A 69 23.47 -2.09 13.35
N GLN A 70 24.02 -0.95 13.77
CA GLN A 70 24.53 -0.76 15.12
C GLN A 70 23.42 -0.85 16.17
N LYS A 71 22.26 -0.21 15.90
CA LYS A 71 21.11 -0.24 16.82
C LYS A 71 20.48 -1.63 16.96
N LEU A 72 20.39 -2.38 15.87
CA LEU A 72 19.79 -3.72 15.87
C LEU A 72 20.79 -4.85 16.15
N LYS A 73 22.09 -4.55 16.23
CA LYS A 73 23.19 -5.52 16.38
C LYS A 73 23.13 -6.66 15.34
N LEU A 74 22.68 -6.34 14.12
CA LEU A 74 22.52 -7.34 13.05
C LEU A 74 23.83 -7.57 12.28
N PRO A 75 24.10 -8.79 11.80
CA PRO A 75 25.13 -9.03 10.81
C PRO A 75 24.91 -8.20 9.55
N LYS A 76 26.00 -7.75 8.91
CA LYS A 76 25.94 -6.93 7.69
C LYS A 76 25.11 -7.62 6.59
N SER A 77 25.41 -8.88 6.29
CA SER A 77 24.73 -9.66 5.26
C SER A 77 23.23 -9.78 5.52
N THR A 78 22.83 -10.08 6.76
CA THR A 78 21.43 -10.18 7.18
C THR A 78 20.69 -8.85 7.00
N LEU A 79 21.28 -7.73 7.44
CA LEU A 79 20.67 -6.41 7.26
C LEU A 79 20.42 -6.09 5.77
N TYR A 80 21.40 -6.31 4.90
CA TYR A 80 21.25 -6.02 3.48
C TYR A 80 20.25 -6.96 2.80
N LYS A 81 20.11 -8.22 3.25
CA LYS A 81 19.03 -9.11 2.79
C LYS A 81 17.65 -8.54 3.15
N HIS A 82 17.45 -8.08 4.38
CA HIS A 82 16.18 -7.47 4.77
C HIS A 82 15.88 -6.18 4.01
N ILE A 83 16.88 -5.29 3.86
CA ILE A 83 16.74 -4.05 3.08
C ILE A 83 16.39 -4.39 1.63
N SER A 84 17.07 -5.37 1.02
CA SER A 84 16.81 -5.79 -0.36
C SER A 84 15.37 -6.26 -0.54
N VAL A 85 14.83 -7.07 0.39
CA VAL A 85 13.42 -7.48 0.37
C VAL A 85 12.50 -6.26 0.49
N LEU A 86 12.71 -5.39 1.48
CA LEU A 86 11.88 -4.20 1.71
C LEU A 86 11.88 -3.24 0.51
N THR A 87 13.03 -3.08 -0.16
CA THR A 87 13.14 -2.28 -1.38
C THR A 87 12.48 -2.96 -2.57
N ARG A 88 12.70 -4.27 -2.76
CA ARG A 88 12.12 -5.04 -3.86
C ARG A 88 10.60 -4.99 -3.83
N TYR A 89 10.00 -5.13 -2.65
CA TYR A 89 8.55 -5.14 -2.45
C TYR A 89 7.96 -3.75 -2.16
N GLY A 90 8.72 -2.67 -2.39
CA GLY A 90 8.17 -1.31 -2.43
C GLY A 90 7.80 -0.70 -1.09
N TRP A 91 8.35 -1.20 0.02
CA TRP A 91 8.19 -0.57 1.34
C TRP A 91 9.10 0.64 1.50
N ILE A 92 10.35 0.54 1.04
CA ILE A 92 11.37 1.59 1.21
C ILE A 92 12.12 1.86 -0.09
N GLU A 93 12.58 3.10 -0.23
CA GLU A 93 13.40 3.56 -1.35
C GLU A 93 14.64 4.33 -0.85
N ARG A 94 15.58 4.59 -1.75
CA ARG A 94 16.74 5.44 -1.44
C ARG A 94 16.33 6.90 -1.62
N GLY A 95 16.29 7.64 -0.53
CA GLY A 95 16.24 9.09 -0.52
C GLY A 95 17.63 9.72 -0.47
N GLU A 96 17.66 11.05 -0.49
CA GLU A 96 18.89 11.86 -0.46
C GLU A 96 19.78 11.55 0.77
N PHE A 97 19.16 11.33 1.93
CA PHE A 97 19.87 11.16 3.20
C PHE A 97 19.91 9.72 3.73
N GLY A 98 19.39 8.75 2.97
CA GLY A 98 19.32 7.35 3.38
C GLY A 98 18.05 6.65 2.92
N LEU A 99 17.66 5.59 3.62
CA LEU A 99 16.43 4.86 3.37
C LEU A 99 15.21 5.66 3.87
N VAL A 100 14.17 5.73 3.05
CA VAL A 100 12.90 6.36 3.39
C VAL A 100 11.75 5.42 3.05
N PHE A 101 10.61 5.58 3.74
CA PHE A 101 9.37 4.93 3.29
C PHE A 101 8.98 5.48 1.92
N SER A 102 8.47 4.60 1.08
CA SER A 102 8.11 5.00 -0.28
C SER A 102 6.76 5.71 -0.37
N ALA A 103 5.91 5.52 0.64
CA ALA A 103 4.64 6.20 0.83
C ALA A 103 4.28 6.34 2.32
N PRO A 104 3.48 7.36 2.70
CA PRO A 104 2.90 7.50 4.03
C PRO A 104 1.68 6.60 4.28
N VAL A 105 0.99 6.11 3.23
CA VAL A 105 -0.16 5.21 3.36
C VAL A 105 0.01 4.04 2.41
N TYR A 106 -0.27 2.83 2.91
CA TYR A 106 -0.24 1.59 2.13
C TYR A 106 -1.61 0.91 2.20
N LEU A 107 -2.21 0.65 1.05
CA LEU A 107 -3.41 -0.17 0.93
C LEU A 107 -3.04 -1.50 0.26
N VAL A 108 -3.67 -2.56 0.73
CA VAL A 108 -3.35 -3.92 0.27
C VAL A 108 -4.39 -4.38 -0.72
N TYR A 109 -3.95 -4.99 -1.83
CA TYR A 109 -4.82 -5.57 -2.84
C TYR A 109 -4.49 -7.03 -3.14
N GLU A 110 -5.48 -7.75 -3.63
CA GLU A 110 -5.34 -9.03 -4.30
C GLU A 110 -5.88 -8.92 -5.74
N VAL A 111 -5.31 -9.71 -6.63
CA VAL A 111 -5.76 -9.80 -8.03
C VAL A 111 -6.59 -11.05 -8.16
N GLU A 112 -7.76 -10.90 -8.73
CA GLU A 112 -8.69 -11.98 -9.05
C GLU A 112 -8.87 -12.04 -10.56
N ASP A 113 -9.13 -13.26 -11.06
CA ASP A 113 -9.47 -13.45 -12.47
C ASP A 113 -10.80 -12.74 -12.77
N GLY A 114 -10.78 -11.80 -13.71
CA GLY A 114 -11.96 -11.08 -14.16
C GLY A 114 -12.71 -11.78 -15.30
N GLY A 115 -12.13 -12.84 -15.87
CA GLY A 115 -12.52 -13.42 -17.15
C GLY A 115 -11.58 -12.98 -18.30
N PRO A 116 -11.84 -13.43 -19.53
CA PRO A 116 -10.98 -13.15 -20.68
C PRO A 116 -10.70 -11.65 -20.87
N GLY A 117 -9.43 -11.29 -21.03
CA GLY A 117 -8.99 -9.90 -21.25
C GLY A 117 -9.09 -8.97 -20.02
N SER A 118 -9.55 -9.46 -18.87
CA SER A 118 -9.81 -8.62 -17.70
C SER A 118 -9.20 -9.16 -16.41
N LEU A 119 -8.86 -8.24 -15.50
CA LEU A 119 -8.37 -8.55 -14.17
C LEU A 119 -9.13 -7.72 -13.14
N SER A 120 -9.58 -8.36 -12.08
CA SER A 120 -10.25 -7.70 -10.96
C SER A 120 -9.24 -7.43 -9.85
N ILE A 121 -9.27 -6.22 -9.29
CA ILE A 121 -8.40 -5.83 -8.18
C ILE A 121 -9.28 -5.59 -6.97
N ARG A 122 -9.14 -6.44 -5.96
CA ARG A 122 -9.87 -6.31 -4.72
C ARG A 122 -8.96 -5.76 -3.64
N LEU A 123 -9.34 -4.63 -3.04
CA LEU A 123 -8.65 -4.16 -1.84
C LEU A 123 -9.04 -5.03 -0.64
N VAL A 124 -8.03 -5.43 0.12
CA VAL A 124 -8.19 -6.27 1.30
C VAL A 124 -8.53 -5.40 2.50
N ASN A 125 -9.79 -5.46 2.90
CA ASN A 125 -10.25 -4.79 4.13
C ASN A 125 -9.48 -5.33 5.34
N GLY A 126 -9.05 -4.43 6.23
CA GLY A 126 -8.28 -4.79 7.42
C GLY A 126 -6.82 -5.14 7.16
N LYS A 127 -6.28 -4.90 5.96
CA LYS A 127 -4.84 -4.89 5.72
C LYS A 127 -4.38 -3.54 5.16
N GLY A 128 -3.38 -2.95 5.80
CA GLY A 128 -2.84 -1.66 5.39
C GLY A 128 -1.81 -1.12 6.37
N ALA A 129 -1.19 0.01 6.02
CA ALA A 129 -0.25 0.65 6.92
C ALA A 129 -0.23 2.18 6.78
N PHE A 130 0.12 2.85 7.87
CA PHE A 130 0.26 4.30 7.96
C PHE A 130 1.63 4.65 8.55
N VAL A 131 2.33 5.60 7.94
CA VAL A 131 3.63 6.12 8.40
C VAL A 131 3.46 7.58 8.76
N ASP A 132 3.96 7.96 9.92
CA ASP A 132 4.03 9.35 10.35
C ASP A 132 5.27 9.56 11.22
N GLU A 133 5.96 10.67 11.01
CA GLU A 133 7.25 10.94 11.63
C GLU A 133 7.17 11.04 13.16
N LYS A 134 5.98 11.32 13.71
CA LYS A 134 5.76 11.51 15.15
C LYS A 134 5.23 10.25 15.84
N THR A 135 4.39 9.48 15.16
CA THR A 135 3.77 8.24 15.66
C THR A 135 4.54 7.00 15.25
N GLY A 136 5.46 7.14 14.31
CA GLY A 136 6.25 6.06 13.74
C GLY A 136 5.49 5.37 12.61
N PHE A 137 5.24 4.08 12.77
CA PHE A 137 4.69 3.24 11.71
C PHE A 137 3.66 2.27 12.30
N ILE A 138 2.50 2.23 11.66
CA ILE A 138 1.32 1.48 12.09
C ILE A 138 0.98 0.50 11.00
N ILE A 139 0.99 -0.80 11.33
CA ILE A 139 0.50 -1.87 10.46
C ILE A 139 -0.82 -2.38 10.99
N ILE A 140 -1.78 -2.49 10.10
CA ILE A 140 -3.03 -3.22 10.31
C ILE A 140 -2.90 -4.51 9.51
N ASN A 141 -2.87 -5.64 10.21
CA ASN A 141 -2.81 -6.98 9.60
C ASN A 141 -3.91 -7.86 10.20
N GLY A 142 -5.16 -7.47 9.97
CA GLY A 142 -6.34 -8.06 10.57
C GLY A 142 -7.30 -7.02 11.13
N VAL A 143 -8.53 -7.46 11.43
CA VAL A 143 -9.66 -6.57 11.76
C VAL A 143 -9.75 -6.24 13.26
N ARG A 144 -9.01 -6.95 14.12
CA ARG A 144 -9.07 -6.73 15.57
C ARG A 144 -7.81 -6.06 16.11
N PRO A 145 -7.93 -4.90 16.78
CA PRO A 145 -6.78 -4.27 17.42
C PRO A 145 -6.29 -5.10 18.60
N ILE A 146 -4.98 -5.18 18.78
CA ILE A 146 -4.41 -5.81 19.99
C ILE A 146 -4.74 -4.90 21.18
N PRO A 147 -5.30 -5.39 22.30
CA PRO A 147 -5.83 -4.58 23.42
C PRO A 147 -4.84 -3.66 24.16
N ASN A 148 -3.60 -3.53 23.72
CA ASN A 148 -2.52 -2.88 24.46
C ASN A 148 -2.39 -1.36 24.23
N CYS A 149 -3.27 -0.74 23.44
CA CYS A 149 -3.16 0.70 23.15
C CYS A 149 -3.52 1.63 24.33
N LEU A 150 -4.25 1.16 25.35
CA LEU A 150 -4.71 2.02 26.47
C LEU A 150 -3.57 2.50 27.38
N LYS A 151 -2.44 1.78 27.45
CA LYS A 151 -1.23 2.19 28.19
C LYS A 151 -0.08 2.60 27.26
N CYS A 152 -0.39 2.96 26.02
CA CYS A 152 0.63 3.31 25.04
C CYS A 152 1.14 4.74 25.28
N PRO A 153 2.46 4.96 25.43
CA PRO A 153 3.02 6.30 25.60
C PRO A 153 2.80 7.20 24.37
N MET A 154 2.47 6.62 23.22
CA MET A 154 2.19 7.32 21.98
C MET A 154 0.69 7.58 21.74
N LEU A 155 -0.18 7.30 22.72
CA LEU A 155 -1.63 7.40 22.55
C LEU A 155 -2.06 8.75 21.99
N LYS A 156 -1.55 9.86 22.54
CA LYS A 156 -1.91 11.23 22.13
C LYS A 156 -1.50 11.50 20.68
N GLN A 157 -0.28 11.12 20.30
CA GLN A 157 0.23 11.30 18.94
C GLN A 157 -0.57 10.45 17.96
N CYS A 158 -0.87 9.19 18.30
CA CYS A 158 -1.70 8.30 17.48
C CYS A 158 -3.10 8.86 17.27
N THR A 159 -3.73 9.41 18.32
CA THR A 159 -5.03 10.08 18.22
C THR A 159 -4.98 11.30 17.30
N GLN A 160 -3.93 12.11 17.39
CA GLN A 160 -3.79 13.29 16.53
C GLN A 160 -3.58 12.90 15.07
N HIS A 161 -2.74 11.90 14.82
CA HIS A 161 -2.47 11.42 13.47
C HIS A 161 -3.72 10.79 12.84
N VAL A 162 -4.47 9.94 13.56
CA VAL A 162 -5.69 9.35 13.00
C VAL A 162 -6.78 10.39 12.71
N LYS A 163 -6.89 11.45 13.52
CA LYS A 163 -7.78 12.59 13.24
C LYS A 163 -7.35 13.36 11.99
N LEU A 164 -6.05 13.57 11.79
CA LEU A 164 -5.51 14.17 10.56
C LEU A 164 -5.89 13.33 9.33
N LEU A 165 -5.71 12.01 9.41
CA LEU A 165 -6.07 11.09 8.32
C LEU A 165 -7.57 11.10 8.05
N ALA A 166 -8.39 11.07 9.10
CA ALA A 166 -9.84 11.15 8.99
C ALA A 166 -10.29 12.43 8.27
N ASN A 167 -9.74 13.58 8.64
CA ASN A 167 -10.00 14.83 7.92
C ASN A 167 -9.53 14.77 6.45
N THR A 168 -8.34 14.20 6.21
CA THR A 168 -7.76 14.08 4.87
C THR A 168 -8.62 13.21 3.94
N PHE A 169 -9.17 12.12 4.47
CA PHE A 169 -10.03 11.19 3.73
C PHE A 169 -11.53 11.46 3.89
N ASN A 170 -11.90 12.57 4.54
CA ASN A 170 -13.27 12.97 4.84
C ASN A 170 -14.10 11.88 5.53
N VAL A 171 -13.56 11.33 6.63
CA VAL A 171 -14.15 10.26 7.47
C VAL A 171 -14.63 10.85 8.79
N THR A 172 -15.87 10.56 9.17
CA THR A 172 -16.36 10.83 10.53
C THR A 172 -16.03 9.65 11.43
N LEU A 173 -15.08 9.84 12.36
CA LEU A 173 -14.66 8.80 13.31
C LEU A 173 -15.74 8.55 14.37
N ARG A 174 -16.07 7.28 14.61
CA ARG A 174 -16.98 6.83 15.67
C ARG A 174 -16.28 5.98 16.73
N SER A 175 -15.07 5.53 16.42
CA SER A 175 -14.24 4.66 17.26
C SER A 175 -13.86 5.26 18.61
N GLY A 176 -13.81 4.43 19.65
CA GLY A 176 -13.45 4.84 21.02
C GLY A 176 -11.93 4.89 21.28
N THR A 177 -11.16 4.17 20.46
CA THR A 177 -9.69 4.12 20.57
C THR A 177 -9.00 4.51 19.25
N PRO A 178 -7.73 4.98 19.29
CA PRO A 178 -7.00 5.28 18.06
C PRO A 178 -6.81 4.06 17.15
N ALA A 179 -6.63 2.87 17.72
CA ALA A 179 -6.44 1.64 16.95
C ALA A 179 -7.69 1.29 16.13
N GLU A 180 -8.87 1.36 16.75
CA GLU A 180 -10.15 1.22 16.05
C GLU A 180 -10.34 2.32 15.01
N ALA A 181 -9.96 3.57 15.33
CA ALA A 181 -10.07 4.68 14.38
C ALA A 181 -9.21 4.49 13.13
N TYR A 182 -8.00 3.91 13.25
CA TYR A 182 -7.17 3.59 12.07
C TYR A 182 -7.83 2.52 11.19
N ILE A 183 -8.46 1.52 11.81
CA ILE A 183 -9.22 0.48 11.09
C ILE A 183 -10.44 1.10 10.40
N GLU A 184 -11.14 2.02 11.06
CA GLU A 184 -12.29 2.75 10.51
C GLU A 184 -11.89 3.59 9.29
N VAL A 185 -10.80 4.36 9.39
CA VAL A 185 -10.25 5.13 8.26
C VAL A 185 -9.84 4.19 7.12
N LEU A 186 -9.09 3.12 7.41
CA LEU A 186 -8.68 2.16 6.39
C LEU A 186 -9.90 1.58 5.67
N THR A 187 -10.89 1.11 6.42
CA THR A 187 -12.12 0.51 5.88
C THR A 187 -12.89 1.51 5.03
N TRP A 188 -12.98 2.78 5.45
CA TRP A 188 -13.64 3.81 4.65
C TRP A 188 -12.92 4.05 3.32
N VAL A 189 -11.60 4.18 3.37
CA VAL A 189 -10.77 4.40 2.18
C VAL A 189 -10.90 3.24 1.19
N THR A 190 -10.86 1.99 1.68
CA THR A 190 -10.96 0.81 0.83
C THR A 190 -12.37 0.57 0.27
N SER A 191 -13.43 0.84 1.04
CA SER A 191 -14.81 0.47 0.66
C SER A 191 -15.63 1.57 -0.01
N LYS A 192 -15.42 2.84 0.33
CA LYS A 192 -16.32 3.94 -0.06
C LYS A 192 -15.68 5.04 -0.86
N ASN A 193 -14.37 5.22 -0.72
CA ASN A 193 -13.65 6.30 -1.40
C ASN A 193 -12.72 5.78 -2.49
N LEU A 194 -12.54 4.47 -2.63
CA LEU A 194 -11.58 3.90 -3.58
C LEU A 194 -11.88 4.30 -5.02
N ALA A 195 -13.10 4.08 -5.50
CA ALA A 195 -13.47 4.44 -6.87
C ALA A 195 -13.28 5.94 -7.13
N LYS A 196 -13.60 6.81 -6.16
CA LYS A 196 -13.36 8.25 -6.28
C LYS A 196 -11.87 8.58 -6.31
N ILE A 197 -11.06 7.95 -5.45
CA ILE A 197 -9.61 8.11 -5.40
C ILE A 197 -9.02 7.66 -6.75
N LEU A 198 -9.31 6.44 -7.21
CA LEU A 198 -8.83 5.87 -8.48
C LEU A 198 -9.36 6.58 -9.73
N ASN A 199 -10.57 7.16 -9.68
CA ASN A 199 -11.07 7.98 -10.79
C ASN A 199 -10.43 9.38 -10.78
N SER A 200 -9.80 9.78 -9.67
CA SER A 200 -9.09 11.07 -9.52
C SER A 200 -7.57 10.96 -9.64
N ILE A 201 -7.00 9.75 -9.57
CA ILE A 201 -5.56 9.47 -9.63
C ILE A 201 -5.31 8.22 -10.46
N TYR A 202 -4.19 8.14 -11.18
CA TYR A 202 -3.82 6.92 -11.90
C TYR A 202 -3.35 5.82 -10.94
N LEU A 203 -3.69 4.57 -11.24
CA LEU A 203 -3.42 3.38 -10.42
C LEU A 203 -2.11 2.71 -10.89
N ASP A 204 -1.13 2.58 -9.98
CA ASP A 204 0.16 1.94 -10.23
C ASP A 204 0.12 0.46 -9.79
N LEU A 205 0.19 -0.47 -10.75
CA LEU A 205 0.28 -1.91 -10.51
C LEU A 205 1.64 -2.41 -10.98
N SER A 206 2.55 -2.52 -10.02
CA SER A 206 3.87 -3.11 -10.25
C SER A 206 3.77 -4.64 -10.18
N LEU A 207 3.72 -5.30 -11.34
CA LEU A 207 4.07 -6.71 -11.48
C LEU A 207 5.61 -6.80 -11.60
N ARG A 208 6.27 -7.38 -10.60
CA ARG A 208 7.71 -7.66 -10.60
C ARG A 208 8.00 -9.08 -10.12
#